data_AF-A0A1V5CAG8-F1
#
_entry.id   AF-A0A1V5CAG8-F1
#
_cell.length_a   1.000
_cell.length_b   1.000
_cell.length_c   1.000
_cell.angle_alpha   90.00
_cell.angle_beta   90.00
_cell.angle_gamma   90.00
#
_symmetry.space_group_name_H-M   'P 1'
#
loop_
_entity.id
_entity.type
_entity.pdbx_description
1 polymer ?
#
loop_
_entity_poly.entity_id
_entity_poly.type
_entity_poly.pdbx_seq_one_letter_code
_entity_poly.pdbx_strand_id
1 'polypeptide(L)'
;MSFLGASLLVWLSGTEPAFSYSAFGHLVSVTPVKLAIGLLLLAFALLELLPQGRSLTFAPRFMPLGGALSGFFGGLSGMQGALRSAFLSRAGISKEVFIGTSVVVALLIDFSRLAIYAALVTRQLATFNYGLLVAAVLAAFLGAYWGNSHLKKITMPGIQRIVATMLFVVALGLISGVL
;
A
#
# COMPACT_ATOMS: atom_id res chain seq x y z
N MET A 1 -8.55 12.97 -7.22
CA MET A 1 -7.14 12.58 -7.44
C MET A 1 -6.92 11.08 -7.59
N SER A 2 -7.59 10.21 -6.82
CA SER A 2 -7.45 8.74 -6.99
C SER A 2 -7.79 8.24 -8.40
N PHE A 3 -8.85 8.77 -9.02
CA PHE A 3 -9.16 8.45 -10.42
C PHE A 3 -8.01 8.79 -11.39
N LEU A 4 -7.38 9.96 -11.25
CA LEU A 4 -6.22 10.34 -12.09
C LEU A 4 -5.04 9.40 -11.87
N GLY A 5 -4.76 9.01 -10.63
CA GLY A 5 -3.72 8.03 -10.32
C GLY A 5 -4.01 6.66 -10.94
N ALA A 6 -5.26 6.21 -10.86
CA ALA A 6 -5.71 4.95 -11.47
C ALA A 6 -5.68 5.01 -13.01
N SER A 7 -6.06 6.13 -13.62
CA SER A 7 -5.94 6.34 -15.06
C SER A 7 -4.48 6.29 -15.52
N LEU A 8 -3.57 6.91 -14.76
CA LEU A 8 -2.14 6.82 -15.03
C LEU A 8 -1.61 5.39 -14.88
N LEU A 9 -2.08 4.65 -13.87
CA LEU A 9 -1.76 3.23 -13.72
C LEU A 9 -2.19 2.41 -14.94
N VAL A 10 -3.43 2.60 -15.41
CA VAL A 10 -3.96 1.90 -16.58
C VAL A 10 -3.13 2.24 -17.82
N TRP A 11 -2.80 3.52 -18.02
CA TRP A 11 -1.96 3.95 -19.13
C TRP A 11 -0.57 3.30 -19.07
N LEU A 12 0.11 3.34 -17.90
CA LEU A 12 1.40 2.69 -17.71
C LEU A 12 1.30 1.17 -17.91
N SER A 13 0.17 0.53 -17.55
CA SER A 13 0.01 -0.92 -17.67
C SER A 13 -0.09 -1.42 -19.11
N GLY A 14 -0.48 -0.54 -20.05
CA GLY A 14 -0.53 -0.85 -21.47
C GLY A 14 0.77 -0.61 -22.23
N THR A 15 1.84 -0.17 -21.56
CA THR A 15 3.13 0.15 -22.20
C THR A 15 4.05 -1.06 -22.28
N GLU A 16 4.88 -1.10 -23.33
CA GLU A 16 5.90 -2.15 -23.48
C GLU A 16 6.89 -2.15 -22.29
N PRO A 17 7.50 -3.32 -21.97
CA PRO A 17 8.52 -3.39 -20.93
C PRO A 17 9.64 -2.38 -21.18
N ALA A 18 10.02 -1.63 -20.14
CA ALA A 18 11.08 -0.64 -20.24
C ALA A 18 12.44 -1.32 -20.52
N PHE A 19 12.67 -2.48 -19.90
CA PHE A 19 13.84 -3.32 -20.12
C PHE A 19 13.52 -4.76 -19.72
N SER A 20 14.12 -5.70 -20.43
CA SER A 20 14.00 -7.13 -20.18
C SER A 20 15.40 -7.75 -20.11
N TYR A 21 15.63 -8.62 -19.13
CA TYR A 21 16.89 -9.32 -18.97
C TYR A 21 16.64 -10.77 -18.56
N SER A 22 17.63 -11.64 -18.78
CA SER A 22 17.54 -13.03 -18.33
C SER A 22 18.20 -13.16 -16.96
N ALA A 23 17.46 -13.69 -15.99
CA ALA A 23 17.97 -14.04 -14.67
C ALA A 23 17.52 -15.45 -14.32
N PHE A 24 18.45 -16.28 -13.83
CA PHE A 24 18.18 -17.69 -13.44
C PHE A 24 17.45 -18.52 -14.52
N GLY A 25 17.70 -18.23 -15.81
CA GLY A 25 17.05 -18.92 -16.93
C GLY A 25 15.62 -18.44 -17.24
N HIS A 26 15.10 -17.45 -16.51
CA HIS A 26 13.80 -16.83 -16.76
C HIS A 26 13.96 -15.44 -17.35
N LEU A 27 13.01 -15.07 -18.22
CA LEU A 27 12.96 -13.75 -18.84
C LEU A 27 12.22 -12.81 -17.88
N VAL A 28 12.97 -11.91 -17.25
CA VAL A 28 12.46 -10.92 -16.31
C VAL A 28 12.25 -9.61 -17.06
N SER A 29 10.99 -9.18 -17.15
CA SER A 29 10.62 -7.93 -17.81
C SER A 29 10.22 -6.88 -16.76
N VAL A 30 10.88 -5.73 -16.80
CA VAL A 30 10.58 -4.60 -15.94
C VAL A 30 9.63 -3.66 -16.68
N THR A 31 8.38 -3.58 -16.21
CA THR A 31 7.39 -2.70 -16.82
C THR A 31 7.45 -1.30 -16.21
N PRO A 32 7.05 -0.25 -16.96
CA PRO A 32 6.97 1.11 -16.42
C PRO A 32 6.10 1.23 -15.15
N VAL A 33 5.05 0.41 -15.03
CA VAL A 33 4.23 0.33 -13.81
C VAL A 33 5.06 -0.13 -12.61
N LYS A 34 5.81 -1.23 -12.75
CA LYS A 34 6.63 -1.79 -11.67
C LYS A 34 7.68 -0.77 -11.21
N LEU A 35 8.30 -0.06 -12.16
CA LEU A 35 9.24 1.02 -11.84
C LEU A 35 8.57 2.19 -11.12
N ALA A 36 7.42 2.66 -11.60
CA ALA A 36 6.72 3.78 -10.97
C ALA A 36 6.32 3.45 -9.53
N ILE A 37 5.73 2.27 -9.30
CA ILE A 37 5.33 1.82 -7.95
C ILE A 37 6.56 1.56 -7.08
N GLY A 38 7.60 0.92 -7.64
CA GLY A 38 8.84 0.63 -6.92
C GLY A 38 9.58 1.90 -6.49
N LEU A 39 9.73 2.89 -7.37
CA LEU A 39 10.34 4.20 -7.05
C LEU A 39 9.53 4.95 -6.01
N LEU A 40 8.20 4.90 -6.10
CA LEU A 40 7.30 5.50 -5.12
C LEU A 40 7.51 4.87 -3.75
N LEU A 41 7.50 3.54 -3.67
CA LEU A 41 7.75 2.82 -2.42
C LEU A 41 9.14 3.09 -1.86
N LEU A 42 10.15 3.17 -2.71
CA LEU A 42 11.52 3.50 -2.33
C LEU A 42 11.58 4.89 -1.69
N ALA A 43 10.92 5.89 -2.30
CA ALA A 43 10.83 7.23 -1.75
C ALA A 43 10.17 7.23 -0.36
N PHE A 44 9.06 6.50 -0.18
CA PHE A 44 8.42 6.38 1.14
C PHE A 44 9.29 5.68 2.18
N ALA A 45 9.96 4.57 1.81
CA ALA A 45 10.86 3.85 2.68
C ALA A 45 12.03 4.75 3.14
N LEU A 46 12.63 5.50 2.22
CA LEU A 46 13.71 6.44 2.54
C LEU A 46 13.22 7.55 3.48
N LEU A 47 12.07 8.17 3.18
CA LEU A 47 11.48 9.20 4.06
C LEU A 47 11.19 8.69 5.48
N GLU A 48 10.87 7.41 5.64
CA GLU A 48 10.57 6.80 6.94
C GLU A 48 11.82 6.28 7.69
N LEU A 49 12.89 5.94 6.95
CA LEU A 49 14.20 5.59 7.50
C LEU A 49 15.00 6.81 7.97
N LEU A 50 14.90 7.95 7.26
CA LEU A 50 15.66 9.16 7.59
C LEU A 50 15.15 9.79 8.92
N PRO A 51 16.05 10.09 9.89
CA PRO A 51 15.67 10.69 11.18
C PRO A 51 14.94 12.03 11.02
N GLN A 52 15.34 12.85 10.04
CA GLN A 52 14.71 14.14 9.72
C GLN A 52 13.29 13.98 9.16
N GLY A 53 13.02 12.87 8.45
CA GLY A 53 11.69 12.49 7.97
C GLY A 53 10.71 12.12 9.09
N ARG A 54 11.23 11.68 10.25
CA ARG A 54 10.41 11.31 11.42
C ARG A 54 9.92 12.51 12.21
N SER A 55 10.65 13.64 12.20
CA SER A 55 10.30 14.87 12.92
C SER A 55 9.44 15.86 12.10
N LEU A 56 9.09 15.51 10.87
CA LEU A 56 8.35 16.38 9.93
C LEU A 56 6.86 16.48 10.30
N THR A 57 6.49 17.37 11.22
CA THR A 57 5.07 17.69 11.48
C THR A 57 4.52 18.58 10.36
N PHE A 58 3.41 18.15 9.75
CA PHE A 58 2.74 18.95 8.72
C PHE A 58 1.75 19.90 9.39
N ALA A 59 1.88 21.20 9.11
CA ALA A 59 0.89 22.16 9.55
C ALA A 59 -0.51 21.82 8.94
N PRO A 60 -1.63 22.06 9.66
CA PRO A 60 -2.98 21.72 9.20
C PRO A 60 -3.34 22.23 7.80
N ARG A 61 -2.76 23.37 7.39
CA ARG A 61 -2.92 23.96 6.05
C ARG A 61 -2.50 23.03 4.90
N PHE A 62 -1.63 22.06 5.16
CA PHE A 62 -1.15 21.09 4.16
C PHE A 62 -2.00 19.81 4.13
N MET A 63 -2.99 19.64 5.00
CA MET A 63 -3.88 18.46 5.00
C MET A 63 -4.62 18.24 3.66
N PRO A 64 -5.20 19.28 3.02
CA PRO A 64 -5.83 19.10 1.71
C PRO A 64 -4.85 18.62 0.64
N LEU A 65 -3.62 19.14 0.64
CA LEU A 65 -2.55 18.74 -0.27
C LEU A 65 -2.09 17.30 0.00
N GLY A 66 -1.93 16.94 1.27
CA GLY A 66 -1.61 15.57 1.69
C GLY A 66 -2.70 14.57 1.27
N GLY A 67 -3.97 14.94 1.43
CA GLY A 67 -5.11 14.14 0.96
C GLY A 67 -5.13 13.98 -0.57
N ALA A 68 -4.82 15.04 -1.32
CA ALA A 68 -4.73 15.00 -2.77
C ALA A 68 -3.60 14.08 -3.26
N LEU A 69 -2.39 14.22 -2.69
CA LEU A 69 -1.23 13.40 -3.00
C LEU A 69 -1.44 11.94 -2.57
N SER A 70 -1.94 11.69 -1.38
CA SER A 70 -2.31 10.35 -0.90
C SER A 70 -3.39 9.73 -1.79
N GLY A 71 -4.36 10.52 -2.26
CA GLY A 71 -5.35 10.11 -3.24
C GLY A 71 -4.73 9.69 -4.57
N PHE A 72 -3.90 10.55 -5.17
CA PHE A 72 -3.23 10.28 -6.44
C PHE A 72 -2.34 9.03 -6.38
N PHE A 73 -1.40 9.00 -5.43
CA PHE A 73 -0.48 7.87 -5.26
C PHE A 73 -1.18 6.61 -4.77
N GLY A 74 -2.27 6.76 -4.01
CA GLY A 74 -3.15 5.65 -3.65
C GLY A 74 -3.86 5.04 -4.85
N GLY A 75 -4.31 5.85 -5.80
CA GLY A 75 -4.88 5.38 -7.07
C GLY A 75 -3.83 4.73 -7.98
N LEU A 76 -2.60 5.26 -8.01
CA LEU A 76 -1.49 4.73 -8.81
C LEU A 76 -0.93 3.39 -8.26
N SER A 77 -0.86 3.24 -6.94
CA SER A 77 -0.17 2.09 -6.31
C SER A 77 -1.11 1.10 -5.62
N GLY A 78 -2.38 1.44 -5.42
CA GLY A 78 -3.32 0.66 -4.61
C GLY A 78 -3.08 0.70 -3.10
N MET A 79 -2.00 1.32 -2.62
CA MET A 79 -1.56 1.36 -1.22
C MET A 79 -1.97 2.65 -0.49
N GLN A 80 -3.18 3.15 -0.77
CA GLN A 80 -3.67 4.42 -0.20
C GLN A 80 -3.65 4.46 1.34
N GLY A 81 -3.84 3.30 1.99
CA GLY A 81 -3.88 3.19 3.44
C GLY A 81 -2.58 3.60 4.14
N ALA A 82 -1.42 3.18 3.62
CA ALA A 82 -0.11 3.52 4.21
C ALA A 82 0.18 5.03 4.11
N LEU A 83 -0.08 5.60 2.94
CA LEU A 83 0.14 7.03 2.65
C LEU A 83 -0.74 7.93 3.50
N ARG A 84 -2.01 7.55 3.65
CA ARG A 84 -2.98 8.26 4.49
C ARG A 84 -2.55 8.21 5.96
N SER A 85 -2.18 7.03 6.47
CA SER A 85 -1.78 6.86 7.86
C SER A 85 -0.48 7.61 8.19
N ALA A 86 0.48 7.67 7.25
CA ALA A 86 1.71 8.46 7.41
C ALA A 86 1.45 9.97 7.46
N PHE A 87 0.37 10.46 6.84
CA PHE A 87 -0.01 11.88 6.87
C PHE A 87 -0.85 12.22 8.12
N LEU A 88 -1.87 11.41 8.42
CA LEU A 88 -2.74 11.58 9.59
C LEU A 88 -1.98 11.46 10.92
N SER A 89 -1.01 10.54 11.02
CA SER A 89 -0.18 10.39 12.23
C SER A 89 0.66 11.64 12.55
N ARG A 90 0.84 12.54 11.57
CA ARG A 90 1.60 13.78 11.71
C ARG A 90 0.72 15.04 11.78
N ALA A 91 -0.61 14.88 11.85
CA ALA A 91 -1.58 15.97 11.91
C ALA A 91 -1.83 16.51 13.34
N GLY A 92 -1.11 16.02 14.36
CA GLY A 92 -1.28 16.45 15.75
C GLY A 92 -2.59 16.01 16.40
N ILE A 93 -3.28 15.02 15.81
CA ILE A 93 -4.53 14.46 16.32
C ILE A 93 -4.26 13.42 17.42
N SER A 94 -5.22 13.27 18.35
CA SER A 94 -5.11 12.26 19.41
C SER A 94 -5.11 10.84 18.82
N LYS A 95 -4.55 9.89 19.56
CA LYS A 95 -4.46 8.49 19.14
C LYS A 95 -5.85 7.88 18.88
N GLU A 96 -6.82 8.25 19.70
CA GLU A 96 -8.21 7.80 19.62
C GLU A 96 -8.87 8.29 18.33
N VAL A 97 -8.66 9.57 17.99
CA VAL A 97 -9.16 10.15 16.74
C VAL A 97 -8.49 9.49 15.53
N PHE A 98 -7.16 9.29 15.57
CA PHE A 98 -6.43 8.61 14.50
C PHE A 98 -6.95 7.19 14.25
N ILE A 99 -7.09 6.39 15.30
CA ILE A 99 -7.57 5.01 15.20
C ILE A 99 -9.02 5.00 14.72
N GLY A 100 -9.91 5.80 15.34
CA GLY A 100 -11.33 5.85 15.01
C GLY A 100 -11.57 6.23 13.54
N THR A 101 -10.96 7.32 13.07
CA THR A 101 -11.10 7.74 11.67
C THR A 101 -10.50 6.71 10.71
N SER A 102 -9.35 6.11 11.06
CA SER A 102 -8.72 5.10 10.20
C SER A 102 -9.59 3.85 10.04
N VAL A 103 -10.25 3.40 11.11
CA VAL A 103 -11.14 2.23 11.12
C VAL A 103 -12.42 2.50 10.33
N VAL A 104 -13.08 3.65 10.55
CA VAL A 104 -14.30 4.00 9.81
C VAL A 104 -14.02 4.10 8.31
N VAL A 105 -12.92 4.75 7.92
CA VAL A 105 -12.58 4.85 6.50
C VAL A 105 -12.16 3.49 5.93
N ALA A 106 -11.48 2.63 6.71
CA ALA A 106 -11.19 1.26 6.27
C ALA A 106 -12.48 0.46 5.99
N LEU A 107 -13.46 0.52 6.90
CA LEU A 107 -14.76 -0.13 6.72
C LEU A 107 -15.49 0.37 5.48
N LEU A 108 -15.51 1.69 5.23
CA LEU A 108 -16.14 2.26 4.04
C LEU A 108 -15.46 1.79 2.74
N ILE A 109 -14.14 1.70 2.74
CA ILE A 109 -13.36 1.19 1.60
C ILE A 109 -13.66 -0.30 1.38
N ASP A 110 -13.64 -1.11 2.43
CA ASP A 110 -13.89 -2.55 2.35
C ASP A 110 -15.30 -2.86 1.89
N PHE A 111 -16.31 -2.13 2.40
CA PHE A 111 -17.69 -2.25 1.94
C PHE A 111 -17.81 -1.94 0.45
N SER A 112 -17.17 -0.87 0.00
CA SER A 112 -17.17 -0.48 -1.42
C SER A 112 -16.48 -1.53 -2.30
N ARG A 113 -15.36 -2.10 -1.83
CA ARG A 113 -14.65 -3.18 -2.54
C ARG A 113 -15.47 -4.46 -2.61
N LEU A 114 -16.09 -4.87 -1.51
CA LEU A 114 -16.96 -6.05 -1.47
C LEU A 114 -18.13 -5.91 -2.43
N ALA A 115 -18.75 -4.72 -2.52
CA ALA A 115 -19.82 -4.47 -3.48
C ALA A 115 -19.36 -4.69 -4.94
N ILE A 116 -18.18 -4.19 -5.32
CA ILE A 116 -17.62 -4.37 -6.67
C ILE A 116 -17.22 -5.84 -6.89
N TYR A 117 -16.54 -6.45 -5.94
CA TYR A 117 -16.06 -7.83 -6.05
C TYR A 117 -17.20 -8.84 -6.04
N ALA A 118 -18.32 -8.59 -5.36
CA ALA A 118 -19.49 -9.47 -5.39
C ALA A 118 -19.99 -9.70 -6.83
N ALA A 119 -20.02 -8.65 -7.66
CA ALA A 119 -20.40 -8.76 -9.08
C ALA A 119 -19.39 -9.59 -9.90
N LEU A 120 -18.11 -9.58 -9.53
CA LEU A 120 -17.07 -10.35 -10.20
C LEU A 120 -17.11 -11.83 -9.77
N VAL A 121 -17.20 -12.07 -8.45
CA VAL A 121 -17.29 -13.41 -7.87
C VAL A 121 -18.54 -14.13 -8.37
N THR A 122 -19.70 -13.46 -8.42
CA THR A 122 -20.94 -14.05 -8.94
C THR A 122 -20.84 -14.53 -10.39
N ARG A 123 -20.03 -13.85 -11.23
CA ARG A 123 -19.76 -14.27 -12.62
C ARG A 123 -18.78 -15.45 -12.74
N GLN A 124 -17.97 -15.70 -11.72
CA GLN A 124 -16.91 -16.71 -11.71
C GLN A 124 -17.11 -17.83 -10.68
N LEU A 125 -18.30 -17.93 -10.07
CA LEU A 125 -18.64 -18.91 -9.03
C LEU A 125 -18.26 -20.35 -9.39
N ALA A 126 -18.41 -20.75 -10.65
CA ALA A 126 -18.12 -22.10 -11.13
C ALA A 126 -16.61 -22.43 -11.15
N THR A 127 -15.75 -21.42 -11.19
CA THR A 127 -14.28 -21.56 -11.24
C THR A 127 -13.60 -21.04 -9.97
N PHE A 128 -14.38 -20.61 -8.99
CA PHE A 128 -13.87 -19.94 -7.81
C PHE A 128 -13.24 -20.94 -6.84
N ASN A 129 -11.97 -20.73 -6.49
CA ASN A 129 -11.26 -21.61 -5.57
C ASN A 129 -11.57 -21.23 -4.12
N TYR A 130 -12.61 -21.82 -3.56
CA TYR A 130 -13.02 -21.60 -2.17
C TYR A 130 -11.94 -22.02 -1.16
N GLY A 131 -11.09 -23.00 -1.49
CA GLY A 131 -9.97 -23.41 -0.64
C GLY A 131 -8.94 -22.29 -0.48
N LEU A 132 -8.57 -21.63 -1.58
CA LEU A 132 -7.67 -20.48 -1.56
C LEU A 132 -8.29 -19.30 -0.80
N LEU A 133 -9.60 -19.06 -0.96
CA LEU A 133 -10.30 -18.01 -0.20
C LEU A 133 -10.23 -18.28 1.31
N VAL A 134 -10.55 -19.49 1.74
CA VAL A 134 -10.50 -19.87 3.16
C VAL A 134 -9.07 -19.74 3.69
N ALA A 135 -8.07 -20.22 2.95
CA ALA A 135 -6.67 -20.09 3.32
C ALA A 135 -6.25 -18.61 3.47
N ALA A 136 -6.65 -17.74 2.53
CA ALA A 136 -6.37 -16.32 2.58
C ALA A 136 -7.05 -15.63 3.77
N VAL A 137 -8.31 -15.96 4.06
CA VAL A 137 -9.04 -15.43 5.22
C VAL A 137 -8.37 -15.87 6.52
N LEU A 138 -8.03 -17.15 6.66
CA LEU A 138 -7.35 -17.67 7.86
C LEU A 138 -5.97 -17.03 8.03
N ALA A 139 -5.19 -16.89 6.96
CA ALA A 139 -3.89 -16.21 7.00
C ALA A 139 -4.02 -14.75 7.45
N ALA A 140 -5.02 -14.02 6.94
CA ALA A 140 -5.30 -12.65 7.35
C ALA A 140 -5.69 -12.55 8.84
N PHE A 141 -6.57 -13.44 9.31
CA PHE A 141 -6.99 -13.50 10.72
C PHE A 141 -5.84 -13.83 11.67
N LEU A 142 -5.07 -14.88 11.36
CA LEU A 142 -3.91 -15.29 12.17
C LEU A 142 -2.85 -14.18 12.20
N GLY A 143 -2.57 -13.55 11.05
CA GLY A 143 -1.66 -12.42 10.95
C GLY A 143 -2.11 -11.23 11.79
N ALA A 144 -3.40 -10.86 11.74
CA ALA A 144 -3.95 -9.78 12.56
C ALA A 144 -3.92 -10.10 14.06
N TYR A 145 -4.25 -11.34 14.44
CA TYR A 145 -4.21 -11.79 15.83
C TYR A 145 -2.79 -11.73 16.42
N TRP A 146 -1.81 -12.32 15.73
CA TRP A 146 -0.42 -12.27 16.16
C TRP A 146 0.17 -10.86 16.09
N GLY A 147 -0.17 -10.09 15.06
CA GLY A 147 0.22 -8.69 14.92
C GLY A 147 -0.24 -7.87 16.12
N ASN A 148 -1.50 -7.99 16.53
CA ASN A 148 -2.05 -7.27 17.68
C ASN A 148 -1.35 -7.66 19.01
N SER A 149 -1.00 -8.93 19.17
CA SER A 149 -0.25 -9.40 20.36
C SER A 149 1.17 -8.82 20.42
N HIS A 150 1.88 -8.77 19.29
CA HIS A 150 3.26 -8.27 19.21
C HIS A 150 3.35 -6.74 19.16
N LEU A 151 2.37 -6.06 18.56
CA LEU A 151 2.33 -4.59 18.47
C LEU A 151 2.35 -3.92 19.85
N LYS A 152 1.78 -4.57 20.88
CA LYS A 152 1.82 -4.08 22.27
C LYS A 152 3.24 -4.04 22.86
N LYS A 153 4.19 -4.79 22.28
CA LYS A 153 5.57 -4.94 22.76
C LYS A 153 6.58 -4.11 21.96
N ILE A 154 6.16 -3.50 20.84
CA ILE A 154 7.05 -2.81 19.91
C ILE A 154 6.87 -1.29 20.04
N THR A 155 7.98 -0.54 20.07
CA THR A 155 7.96 0.93 20.11
C THR A 155 7.66 1.51 18.72
N MET A 156 7.16 2.75 18.67
CA MET A 156 6.85 3.43 17.40
C MET A 156 8.05 3.48 16.41
N PRO A 157 9.30 3.75 16.85
CA PRO A 157 10.47 3.66 15.96
C PRO A 157 10.74 2.23 15.45
N GLY A 158 10.41 1.20 16.23
CA GLY A 158 10.52 -0.20 15.82
C GLY A 158 9.54 -0.54 14.69
N ILE A 159 8.27 -0.12 14.83
CA ILE A 159 7.24 -0.29 13.80
C ILE A 159 7.68 0.39 12.50
N GLN A 160 8.13 1.65 12.58
CA GLN A 160 8.62 2.41 11.42
C GLN A 160 9.77 1.70 10.71
N ARG A 161 10.74 1.13 11.44
CA ARG A 161 11.85 0.37 10.84
C ARG A 161 11.36 -0.89 10.11
N ILE A 162 10.45 -1.65 10.72
CA ILE A 162 9.90 -2.87 10.11
C ILE A 162 9.19 -2.50 8.81
N VAL A 163 8.26 -1.55 8.86
CA VAL A 163 7.49 -1.11 7.68
C VAL A 163 8.42 -0.61 6.60
N ALA A 164 9.35 0.30 6.92
CA ALA A 164 10.25 0.87 5.93
C ALA A 164 11.18 -0.19 5.31
N THR A 165 11.65 -1.16 6.09
CA THR A 165 12.45 -2.29 5.56
C THR A 165 11.63 -3.14 4.60
N MET A 166 10.37 -3.46 4.94
CA MET A 166 9.50 -4.23 4.05
C MET A 166 9.20 -3.46 2.75
N LEU A 167 8.90 -2.16 2.85
CA LEU A 167 8.67 -1.31 1.68
C LEU A 167 9.92 -1.22 0.80
N PHE A 168 11.11 -1.12 1.40
CA PHE A 168 12.38 -1.09 0.68
C PHE A 168 12.63 -2.40 -0.09
N VAL A 169 12.40 -3.55 0.54
CA VAL A 169 12.55 -4.86 -0.13
C VAL A 169 11.57 -5.01 -1.29
N VAL A 170 10.30 -4.65 -1.08
CA VAL A 170 9.28 -4.70 -2.16
C VAL A 170 9.63 -3.73 -3.28
N ALA A 171 10.11 -2.53 -2.96
CA ALA A 171 10.56 -1.55 -3.94
C ALA A 171 11.69 -2.08 -4.82
N LEU A 172 12.72 -2.69 -4.23
CA LEU A 172 13.80 -3.31 -4.98
C LEU A 172 13.32 -4.49 -5.83
N GLY A 173 12.40 -5.31 -5.32
CA GLY A 173 11.78 -6.40 -6.07
C GLY A 173 11.05 -5.91 -7.33
N LEU A 174 10.28 -4.84 -7.20
CA LEU A 174 9.55 -4.23 -8.33
C LEU A 174 10.49 -3.52 -9.31
N ILE A 175 11.50 -2.78 -8.83
CA ILE A 175 12.47 -2.07 -9.69
C ILE A 175 13.33 -3.06 -10.48
N SER A 176 13.75 -4.16 -9.85
CA SER A 176 14.45 -5.25 -10.54
C SER A 176 13.52 -6.07 -11.43
N GLY A 177 12.20 -5.98 -11.25
CA GLY A 177 11.20 -6.78 -11.97
C GLY A 177 11.09 -8.23 -11.53
N VAL A 178 11.85 -8.64 -10.49
CA VAL A 178 11.71 -9.95 -9.83
C VAL A 178 10.30 -10.12 -9.26
N LEU A 179 9.71 -9.02 -8.77
CA LEU A 179 8.30 -8.89 -8.38
C LEU A 179 7.54 -8.16 -9.48
#